data_AF-A0A2T7P407-F1
#
_entry.id   AF-A0A2T7P407-F1
#
_cell.length_a   1.000
_cell.length_b   1.000
_cell.length_c   1.000
_cell.angle_alpha   90.00
_cell.angle_beta   90.00
_cell.angle_gamma   90.00
#
_symmetry.space_group_name_H-M   'P 1'
#
loop_
_entity.id
_entity.type
_entity.pdbx_description
1 polymer ?
#
loop_
_entity_poly.entity_id
_entity_poly.type
_entity_poly.pdbx_seq_one_letter_code
_entity_poly.pdbx_strand_id
1 'polypeptide(L)'
;MKYKNRAVPLSRTDPETREAKTSLNLVKPRLREKPRDTADFLQTTMRGGFLFLLAAVAFVGGRAAFTCRSEYGNRLEQFNGYRARVELPCKYNAIKDQQCGDYIINVTPGITFNGVDYLSATAWLGVKRISDGKFLEFRTSYKIAGKYLTELKCEGSTTLLPIVKKDGDLEFADIFNYTPEDDGLGVVFTEKQNTWSFSFGLYQFKGSRFKSSDWSFTCNDDSVPLVPYPEQLCGNTSKNVLKDRTAGFTQWSDDVATVLLDALNNSQTVQYEQLEDFCLVSQDKLVNLCPDDAARERTIAACWMIVGEKGHRKCLTKYTFPPIEIFANCVDWMCSGAPPKDPNKSCDKVAEAIDDCREFPILTSLVKASKCYSGLTYRLKDDSEGDSCP
;
A
#
# COMPACT_ATOMS: atom_id res chain seq x y z
N MET A 1 -70.62 -16.44 13.94
CA MET A 1 -70.33 -17.13 15.23
C MET A 1 -69.02 -16.54 15.76
N LYS A 2 -68.98 -15.52 16.63
CA LYS A 2 -69.06 -15.54 18.12
C LYS A 2 -68.38 -16.80 18.68
N TYR A 3 -67.23 -16.76 19.37
CA TYR A 3 -66.85 -16.07 20.64
C TYR A 3 -65.39 -15.54 20.55
N LYS A 4 -64.99 -14.31 20.92
CA LYS A 4 -64.87 -13.66 22.25
C LYS A 4 -64.17 -14.49 23.35
N ASN A 5 -62.92 -14.14 23.67
CA ASN A 5 -62.52 -13.86 25.05
C ASN A 5 -61.42 -12.79 25.10
N ARG A 6 -61.68 -11.77 25.91
CA ARG A 6 -60.78 -10.68 26.33
C ARG A 6 -60.16 -11.06 27.67
N ALA A 7 -58.91 -10.68 27.90
CA ALA A 7 -58.49 -10.05 29.15
C ALA A 7 -57.30 -9.12 28.85
N VAL A 8 -57.34 -7.94 29.47
CA VAL A 8 -56.44 -6.79 29.39
C VAL A 8 -56.07 -6.46 30.87
N PRO A 9 -55.30 -5.41 31.16
CA PRO A 9 -53.83 -5.28 31.27
C PRO A 9 -53.36 -5.18 32.74
N LEU A 10 -52.05 -5.00 32.98
CA LEU A 10 -51.57 -4.30 34.16
C LEU A 10 -50.39 -3.38 33.78
N SER A 11 -50.48 -2.13 34.25
CA SER A 11 -49.62 -1.00 33.93
C SER A 11 -48.61 -0.70 35.04
N ARG A 12 -47.58 0.08 34.67
CA ARG A 12 -46.80 1.04 35.47
C ARG A 12 -45.83 0.47 36.51
N THR A 13 -44.54 0.82 36.35
CA THR A 13 -43.87 1.92 37.09
C THR A 13 -42.42 2.09 36.61
N ASP A 14 -42.10 3.24 36.01
CA ASP A 14 -40.83 3.98 36.27
C ASP A 14 -41.05 4.82 37.55
N PRO A 15 -40.04 5.43 38.23
CA PRO A 15 -38.64 5.71 37.83
C PRO A 15 -37.59 5.43 38.93
N GLU A 16 -36.29 5.53 38.63
CA GLU A 16 -35.34 6.31 39.48
C GLU A 16 -33.92 6.42 38.89
N THR A 17 -33.57 7.66 38.59
CA THR A 17 -32.25 8.28 38.57
C THR A 17 -31.31 7.85 39.70
N ARG A 18 -30.03 7.64 39.39
CA ARG A 18 -28.92 8.04 40.27
C ARG A 18 -27.65 8.41 39.50
N GLU A 19 -27.36 9.70 39.51
CA GLU A 19 -26.03 10.27 39.36
C GLU A 19 -25.14 9.89 40.55
N ALA A 20 -23.85 9.62 40.30
CA ALA A 20 -22.74 9.95 41.20
C ALA A 20 -21.43 9.86 40.41
N LYS A 21 -20.87 11.01 40.01
CA LYS A 21 -19.70 11.68 40.63
C LYS A 21 -18.34 11.05 40.29
N THR A 22 -17.73 11.64 39.28
CA THR A 22 -16.44 12.38 39.33
C THR A 22 -15.42 11.99 40.42
N SER A 23 -14.23 11.58 39.97
CA SER A 23 -12.98 12.10 40.52
C SER A 23 -11.84 12.05 39.49
N LEU A 24 -11.54 13.24 38.98
CA LEU A 24 -10.24 13.61 38.41
C LEU A 24 -9.12 13.26 39.39
N ASN A 25 -7.98 12.81 38.88
CA ASN A 25 -6.68 13.16 39.47
C ASN A 25 -5.68 13.48 38.36
N LEU A 26 -5.40 14.77 38.21
CA LEU A 26 -4.31 15.34 37.43
C LEU A 26 -3.05 15.45 38.29
N VAL A 27 -1.93 14.93 37.75
CA VAL A 27 -0.62 15.60 37.60
C VAL A 27 0.05 16.23 38.84
N LYS A 28 1.28 15.77 39.15
CA LYS A 28 2.51 16.60 39.06
C LYS A 28 3.82 15.80 39.21
N PRO A 29 4.92 16.23 38.54
CA PRO A 29 6.23 15.60 38.57
C PRO A 29 7.11 16.15 39.72
N ARG A 30 8.10 15.36 40.17
CA ARG A 30 9.17 15.82 41.07
C ARG A 30 10.49 15.99 40.30
N LEU A 31 11.10 17.15 40.51
CA LEU A 31 12.46 17.54 40.11
C LEU A 31 13.31 17.74 41.38
N ARG A 32 14.64 17.61 41.18
CA ARG A 32 15.78 17.85 42.12
C ARG A 32 16.02 16.70 43.10
N GLU A 33 17.25 16.25 43.35
CA GLU A 33 18.46 17.03 43.68
C GLU A 33 19.78 16.41 43.16
N LYS A 34 20.78 17.28 42.98
CA LYS A 34 22.22 16.99 42.88
C LYS A 34 22.79 16.88 44.31
N PRO A 35 23.93 16.20 44.46
CA PRO A 35 25.03 16.81 45.21
C PRO A 35 26.34 16.88 44.41
N ARG A 36 27.13 17.86 44.83
CA ARG A 36 28.45 18.32 44.41
C ARG A 36 29.49 17.74 45.39
N ASP A 37 30.70 17.42 44.92
CA ASP A 37 32.02 17.91 45.40
C ASP A 37 32.92 16.65 45.48
N THR A 38 34.24 16.57 45.26
CA THR A 38 35.45 17.43 45.15
C THR A 38 36.42 16.65 44.19
N ALA A 39 37.58 17.07 43.67
CA ALA A 39 38.65 17.93 44.16
C ALA A 39 39.59 18.34 43.00
N ASP A 40 40.31 19.45 43.23
CA ASP A 40 41.34 20.09 42.41
C ASP A 40 42.61 19.25 42.16
N PHE A 41 43.34 19.51 41.06
CA PHE A 41 44.78 19.89 41.13
C PHE A 41 45.41 20.27 39.76
N LEU A 42 46.23 21.34 39.78
CA LEU A 42 47.29 21.80 38.85
C LEU A 42 46.89 22.29 37.43
N GLN A 43 46.90 23.59 37.08
CA GLN A 43 47.91 24.67 37.13
C GLN A 43 48.93 24.63 35.96
N THR A 44 48.96 25.77 35.25
CA THR A 44 50.08 26.43 34.52
C THR A 44 50.46 26.05 33.07
N THR A 45 50.06 26.96 32.15
CA THR A 45 50.87 27.67 31.13
C THR A 45 51.69 26.89 30.10
N MET A 46 51.38 27.06 28.80
CA MET A 46 52.12 27.91 27.86
C MET A 46 51.60 27.78 26.41
N ARG A 47 51.47 28.94 25.75
CA ARG A 47 51.66 29.25 24.32
C ARG A 47 51.61 28.09 23.30
N GLY A 48 50.65 28.19 22.37
CA GLY A 48 50.71 27.53 21.08
C GLY A 48 49.55 27.96 20.21
N GLY A 49 49.82 28.77 19.18
CA GLY A 49 48.81 29.19 18.23
C GLY A 49 48.18 27.99 17.52
N PHE A 50 46.85 27.95 17.52
CA PHE A 50 46.09 27.12 16.60
C PHE A 50 45.16 28.05 15.84
N LEU A 51 45.55 28.35 14.60
CA LEU A 51 44.64 28.86 13.59
C LEU A 51 43.45 27.90 13.53
N PHE A 52 42.27 28.45 13.78
CA PHE A 52 41.01 27.81 13.43
C PHE A 52 41.02 27.53 11.92
N LEU A 53 41.26 26.28 11.54
CA LEU A 53 40.80 25.73 10.28
C LEU A 53 39.27 25.71 10.35
N LEU A 54 38.67 26.84 9.96
CA LEU A 54 37.30 26.89 9.50
C LEU A 54 37.21 25.91 8.33
N ALA A 55 36.69 24.71 8.63
CA ALA A 55 36.20 23.81 7.63
C ALA A 55 35.18 24.59 6.80
N ALA A 56 35.59 24.97 5.60
CA ALA A 56 34.67 25.32 4.54
C ALA A 56 33.80 24.10 4.33
N VAL A 57 32.64 24.09 4.98
CA VAL A 57 31.49 23.32 4.52
C VAL A 57 31.22 23.88 3.14
N ALA A 58 31.76 23.22 2.13
CA ALA A 58 31.28 23.34 0.78
C ALA A 58 29.79 23.00 0.87
N PHE A 59 28.95 24.04 0.90
CA PHE A 59 27.60 23.97 0.40
C PHE A 59 27.74 23.51 -1.06
N VAL A 60 27.87 22.19 -1.26
CA VAL A 60 27.35 21.57 -2.46
C VAL A 60 25.89 21.93 -2.40
N GLY A 61 25.48 22.94 -3.18
CA GLY A 61 24.09 23.31 -3.32
C GLY A 61 23.33 22.07 -3.74
N GLY A 62 22.74 21.38 -2.77
CA GLY A 62 21.83 20.29 -3.04
C GLY A 62 20.68 20.91 -3.80
N ARG A 63 20.59 20.62 -5.10
CA ARG A 63 19.37 20.86 -5.85
C ARG A 63 18.24 20.24 -5.03
N ALA A 64 17.14 20.98 -4.83
CA ALA A 64 16.03 20.38 -4.11
C ALA A 64 15.59 19.13 -4.90
N ALA A 65 15.49 18.00 -4.21
CA ALA A 65 15.28 16.72 -4.83
C ALA A 65 13.87 16.22 -4.52
N PHE A 66 13.08 15.91 -5.55
CA PHE A 66 11.78 15.30 -5.37
C PHE A 66 11.96 13.81 -5.22
N THR A 67 11.74 13.30 -4.00
CA THR A 67 11.86 11.88 -3.70
C THR A 67 10.49 11.28 -3.48
N CYS A 68 10.21 10.19 -4.19
CA CYS A 68 9.07 9.33 -3.93
C CYS A 68 9.59 7.95 -3.58
N ARG A 69 9.14 7.39 -2.46
CA ARG A 69 9.64 6.09 -2.00
C ARG A 69 8.59 5.27 -1.29
N SER A 70 8.66 3.96 -1.52
CA SER A 70 7.88 2.98 -0.79
C SER A 70 8.69 2.46 0.39
N GLU A 71 8.08 2.49 1.57
CA GLU A 71 8.60 1.92 2.81
C GLU A 71 7.64 0.84 3.34
N TYR A 72 8.17 -0.17 4.00
CA TYR A 72 7.39 -1.24 4.69
C TYR A 72 6.43 -2.02 3.78
N GLY A 73 6.56 -1.89 2.46
CA GLY A 73 5.68 -2.52 1.46
C GLY A 73 4.25 -1.95 1.40
N ASN A 74 3.91 -1.01 2.28
CA ASN A 74 2.56 -0.43 2.38
C ASN A 74 2.51 1.07 2.65
N ARG A 75 3.65 1.76 2.73
CA ARG A 75 3.71 3.21 2.88
C ARG A 75 4.38 3.81 1.66
N LEU A 76 3.76 4.82 1.07
CA LEU A 76 4.35 5.60 0.00
C LEU A 76 4.52 7.04 0.47
N GLU A 77 5.76 7.50 0.48
CA GLU A 77 6.07 8.93 0.62
C GLU A 77 6.03 9.55 -0.78
N GLN A 78 5.10 10.48 -1.01
CA GLN A 78 4.91 11.24 -2.24
C GLN A 78 5.94 12.36 -2.37
N PHE A 79 6.04 13.00 -3.55
CA PHE A 79 6.99 14.09 -3.78
C PHE A 79 6.79 15.31 -2.86
N ASN A 80 5.57 15.52 -2.34
CA ASN A 80 5.26 16.55 -1.33
C ASN A 80 5.61 16.14 0.12
N GLY A 81 6.14 14.93 0.35
CA GLY A 81 6.39 14.36 1.67
C GLY A 81 5.14 13.79 2.36
N TYR A 82 3.97 13.80 1.72
CA TYR A 82 2.78 13.14 2.24
C TYR A 82 3.00 11.63 2.25
N ARG A 83 2.68 11.00 3.38
CA ARG A 83 2.83 9.55 3.57
C ARG A 83 1.48 8.88 3.47
N ALA A 84 1.21 8.32 2.30
CA ALA A 84 0.01 7.54 2.03
C ALA A 84 0.20 6.09 2.46
N ARG A 85 -0.87 5.44 2.92
CA ARG A 85 -0.90 3.98 3.00
C ARG A 85 -1.36 3.43 1.66
N VAL A 86 -0.58 2.53 1.07
CA VAL A 86 -0.84 1.91 -0.23
C VAL A 86 -0.81 0.40 -0.03
N GLU A 87 -1.98 -0.20 0.16
CA GLU A 87 -2.15 -1.66 0.25
C GLU A 87 -2.91 -2.16 -0.97
N LEU A 88 -2.20 -2.22 -2.10
CA LEU A 88 -2.74 -2.55 -3.41
C LEU A 88 -2.08 -3.84 -3.93
N PRO A 89 -2.81 -4.96 -4.09
CA PRO A 89 -2.27 -6.18 -4.69
C PRO A 89 -2.03 -6.08 -6.21
N CYS A 90 -2.39 -4.95 -6.83
CA CYS A 90 -2.38 -4.72 -8.27
C CYS A 90 -1.21 -3.83 -8.70
N LYS A 91 -0.85 -3.88 -9.98
CA LYS A 91 0.12 -2.93 -10.55
C LYS A 91 -0.50 -1.54 -10.58
N TYR A 92 0.35 -0.54 -10.37
CA TYR A 92 0.00 0.87 -10.47
C TYR A 92 1.21 1.64 -10.99
N ASN A 93 0.93 2.73 -11.72
CA ASN A 93 1.98 3.66 -12.09
C ASN A 93 2.33 4.52 -10.87
N ALA A 94 3.41 4.16 -10.19
CA ALA A 94 3.93 4.99 -9.11
C ALA A 94 4.41 6.32 -9.68
N ILE A 95 5.14 6.24 -10.80
CA ILE A 95 5.59 7.37 -11.59
C ILE A 95 5.13 7.17 -13.02
N LYS A 96 4.53 8.20 -13.61
CA LYS A 96 4.05 8.16 -14.99
C LYS A 96 4.47 9.41 -15.74
N ASP A 97 5.13 9.22 -16.87
CA ASP A 97 5.58 10.26 -17.80
C ASP A 97 6.26 11.45 -17.11
N GLN A 98 6.98 11.18 -16.02
CA GLN A 98 7.65 12.22 -15.24
C GLN A 98 8.95 12.58 -15.94
N GLN A 99 9.06 13.83 -16.39
CA GLN A 99 10.31 14.35 -16.91
C GLN A 99 11.30 14.57 -15.76
N CYS A 100 12.57 14.20 -15.97
CA CYS A 100 13.72 14.51 -15.13
C CYS A 100 14.95 14.70 -16.03
N GLY A 101 15.43 15.93 -16.18
CA GLY A 101 16.47 16.25 -17.16
C GLY A 101 16.03 15.95 -18.60
N ASP A 102 16.85 15.21 -19.34
CA ASP A 102 16.60 14.79 -20.74
C ASP A 102 15.81 13.47 -20.83
N TYR A 103 15.12 13.05 -19.77
CA TYR A 103 14.42 11.76 -19.74
C TYR A 103 12.97 11.89 -19.29
N ILE A 104 12.10 11.08 -19.89
CA ILE A 104 10.74 10.79 -19.43
C ILE A 104 10.77 9.42 -18.75
N ILE A 105 10.34 9.37 -17.49
CA ILE A 105 10.44 8.20 -16.62
C ILE A 105 9.06 7.66 -16.26
N ASN A 106 8.96 6.33 -16.31
CA ASN A 106 7.82 5.55 -15.84
C ASN A 106 8.33 4.52 -14.84
N VAL A 107 7.69 4.42 -13.66
CA VAL A 107 8.00 3.41 -12.64
C VAL A 107 6.73 2.69 -12.23
N THR A 108 6.70 1.38 -12.45
CA THR A 108 5.59 0.49 -12.08
C THR A 108 6.08 -0.59 -11.12
N PRO A 109 5.84 -0.47 -9.81
CA PRO A 109 6.11 -1.52 -8.85
C PRO A 109 5.24 -2.76 -9.12
N GLY A 110 5.82 -3.94 -9.03
CA GLY A 110 5.06 -5.20 -9.01
C GLY A 110 4.95 -5.70 -7.59
N ILE A 111 3.72 -5.81 -7.10
CA ILE A 111 3.41 -6.21 -5.73
C ILE A 111 3.15 -7.72 -5.68
N THR A 112 3.61 -8.37 -4.62
CA THR A 112 3.27 -9.76 -4.28
C THR A 112 2.71 -9.83 -2.86
N PHE A 113 1.89 -10.85 -2.61
CA PHE A 113 1.35 -11.15 -1.28
C PHE A 113 2.10 -12.34 -0.68
N ASN A 114 2.60 -12.20 0.55
CA ASN A 114 3.32 -13.28 1.25
C ASN A 114 2.45 -14.08 2.24
N GLY A 115 1.12 -13.90 2.20
CA GLY A 115 0.18 -14.46 3.17
C GLY A 115 -0.15 -13.54 4.36
N VAL A 116 0.63 -12.46 4.55
CA VAL A 116 0.43 -11.50 5.65
C VAL A 116 0.46 -10.06 5.16
N ASP A 117 1.47 -9.71 4.39
CA ASP A 117 1.78 -8.37 3.93
C ASP A 117 2.00 -8.35 2.42
N TYR A 118 1.74 -7.19 1.83
CA TYR A 118 2.12 -6.89 0.46
C TYR A 118 3.58 -6.43 0.42
N LEU A 119 4.31 -6.88 -0.60
CA LEU A 119 5.73 -6.62 -0.79
C LEU A 119 6.00 -6.24 -2.24
N SER A 120 6.89 -5.28 -2.48
CA SER A 120 7.37 -5.00 -3.83
C SER A 120 8.27 -6.15 -4.32
N ALA A 121 7.74 -7.07 -5.11
CA ALA A 121 8.53 -8.15 -5.67
C ALA A 121 9.46 -7.67 -6.79
N THR A 122 9.00 -6.69 -7.56
CA THR A 122 9.62 -6.22 -8.79
C THR A 122 9.45 -4.72 -8.93
N ALA A 123 10.25 -4.12 -9.79
CA ALA A 123 10.02 -2.78 -10.30
C ALA A 123 10.31 -2.77 -11.80
N TRP A 124 9.38 -2.20 -12.55
CA TRP A 124 9.51 -1.95 -13.99
C TRP A 124 9.81 -0.48 -14.20
N LEU A 125 10.81 -0.23 -15.03
CA LEU A 125 11.25 1.11 -15.36
C LEU A 125 11.25 1.27 -16.86
N GLY A 126 10.48 2.25 -17.33
CA GLY A 126 10.52 2.75 -18.69
C GLY A 126 11.23 4.10 -18.71
N VAL A 127 12.27 4.22 -19.51
CA VAL A 127 13.09 5.42 -19.62
C VAL A 127 13.16 5.81 -21.09
N LYS A 128 12.65 6.99 -21.43
CA LYS A 128 12.74 7.54 -22.79
C LYS A 128 13.61 8.78 -22.78
N ARG A 129 14.68 8.79 -23.56
CA ARG A 129 15.52 9.98 -23.76
C ARG A 129 14.85 10.93 -24.74
N ILE A 130 14.73 12.20 -24.37
CA ILE A 130 14.00 13.22 -25.14
C ILE A 130 14.80 13.62 -26.37
N SER A 131 16.11 13.86 -26.22
CA SER A 131 16.99 14.34 -27.29
C SER A 131 17.01 13.49 -28.56
N ASP A 132 16.90 12.16 -28.46
CA ASP A 132 16.92 11.26 -29.61
C ASP A 132 15.73 10.29 -29.69
N GLY A 133 14.77 10.40 -28.77
CA GLY A 133 13.54 9.61 -28.75
C GLY A 133 13.73 8.13 -28.42
N LYS A 134 14.96 7.66 -28.20
CA LYS A 134 15.24 6.28 -27.86
C LYS A 134 14.74 5.96 -26.46
N PHE A 135 14.43 4.69 -26.23
CA PHE A 135 13.92 4.24 -24.95
C PHE A 135 14.64 2.97 -24.47
N LEU A 136 14.49 2.70 -23.17
CA LEU A 136 14.87 1.47 -22.51
C LEU A 136 13.75 1.11 -21.56
N GLU A 137 13.27 -0.13 -21.66
CA GLU A 137 12.44 -0.75 -20.64
C GLU A 137 13.23 -1.85 -19.96
N PHE A 138 13.26 -1.85 -18.62
CA PHE A 138 13.87 -2.93 -17.86
C PHE A 138 13.07 -3.26 -16.60
N ARG A 139 13.35 -4.44 -16.06
CA ARG A 139 12.79 -4.93 -14.80
C ARG A 139 13.90 -5.28 -13.84
N THR A 140 13.76 -4.89 -12.58
CA THR A 140 14.49 -5.50 -11.46
C THR A 140 13.55 -6.26 -10.53
N SER A 141 14.10 -7.15 -9.71
CA SER A 141 13.36 -7.93 -8.72
C SER A 141 14.28 -8.37 -7.60
N TYR A 142 13.72 -8.81 -6.47
CA TYR A 142 14.53 -9.35 -5.37
C TYR A 142 15.42 -10.52 -5.83
N LYS A 143 14.98 -11.32 -6.81
CA LYS A 143 15.79 -12.42 -7.38
C LYS A 143 16.95 -11.90 -8.23
N ILE A 144 16.67 -10.91 -9.08
CA ILE A 144 17.66 -10.35 -10.01
C ILE A 144 18.72 -9.56 -9.23
N ALA A 145 18.30 -8.59 -8.42
CA ALA A 145 19.18 -7.79 -7.59
C ALA A 145 19.91 -8.67 -6.54
N GLY A 146 19.22 -9.65 -5.96
CA GLY A 146 19.80 -10.57 -4.98
C GLY A 146 20.92 -11.43 -5.57
N LYS A 147 20.75 -11.92 -6.81
CA LYS A 147 21.80 -12.68 -7.51
C LYS A 147 23.03 -11.81 -7.78
N TYR A 148 22.82 -10.59 -8.30
CA TYR A 148 23.90 -9.61 -8.53
C TYR A 148 24.69 -9.31 -7.25
N LEU A 149 23.99 -8.99 -6.15
CA LEU A 149 24.63 -8.66 -4.87
C LEU A 149 25.35 -9.85 -4.26
N THR A 150 24.81 -11.06 -4.41
CA THR A 150 25.45 -12.29 -3.91
C THR A 150 26.75 -12.58 -4.65
N GLU A 151 26.74 -12.50 -5.99
CA GLU A 151 27.95 -12.74 -6.80
C GLU A 151 29.03 -11.70 -6.51
N LEU A 152 28.66 -10.41 -6.48
CA LEU A 152 29.58 -9.34 -6.13
C LEU A 152 30.23 -9.55 -4.76
N LYS A 153 29.46 -10.01 -3.77
CA LYS A 153 29.97 -10.30 -2.42
C LYS A 153 30.88 -11.52 -2.38
N CYS A 154 30.58 -12.56 -3.16
CA CYS A 154 31.35 -13.80 -3.18
C CYS A 154 32.63 -13.70 -4.00
N GLU A 155 32.60 -13.00 -5.13
CA GLU A 155 33.66 -12.99 -6.14
C GLU A 155 34.41 -11.65 -6.20
N GLY A 156 33.92 -10.60 -5.53
CA GLY A 156 34.49 -9.25 -5.55
C GLY A 156 34.25 -8.48 -6.85
N SER A 157 33.68 -9.13 -7.88
CA SER A 157 33.25 -8.56 -9.14
C SER A 157 32.10 -9.39 -9.73
N THR A 158 31.37 -8.86 -10.71
CA THR A 158 30.33 -9.61 -11.43
C THR A 158 30.11 -8.99 -12.81
N THR A 159 29.77 -9.83 -13.79
CA THR A 159 29.29 -9.38 -15.11
C THR A 159 27.77 -9.32 -15.19
N LEU A 160 27.08 -9.81 -14.15
CA LEU A 160 25.63 -9.74 -14.08
C LEU A 160 25.18 -8.30 -13.92
N LEU A 161 24.06 -7.99 -14.56
CA LEU A 161 23.35 -6.75 -14.32
C LEU A 161 22.29 -6.95 -13.22
N PRO A 162 22.10 -5.96 -12.34
CA PRO A 162 21.00 -5.94 -11.36
C PRO A 162 19.60 -5.74 -11.99
N ILE A 163 19.48 -5.92 -13.30
CA ILE A 163 18.26 -5.73 -14.10
C ILE A 163 18.15 -6.79 -15.20
N VAL A 164 16.95 -6.91 -15.79
CA VAL A 164 16.71 -7.60 -17.06
C VAL A 164 16.11 -6.58 -18.03
N LYS A 165 16.82 -6.27 -19.11
CA LYS A 165 16.30 -5.46 -20.22
C LYS A 165 15.14 -6.19 -20.88
N LYS A 166 14.08 -5.44 -21.19
CA LYS A 166 12.83 -5.95 -21.77
C LYS A 166 12.63 -5.45 -23.19
N ASP A 167 12.88 -4.18 -23.42
CA ASP A 167 12.72 -3.56 -24.73
C ASP A 167 13.60 -2.30 -24.85
N GLY A 168 13.70 -1.78 -26.07
CA GLY A 168 14.28 -0.49 -26.39
C GLY A 168 15.72 -0.52 -26.90
N ASP A 169 16.10 0.59 -27.53
CA ASP A 169 17.38 0.75 -28.24
C ASP A 169 18.47 1.43 -27.40
N LEU A 170 18.14 1.89 -26.19
CA LEU A 170 19.15 2.38 -25.25
C LEU A 170 19.74 1.21 -24.46
N GLU A 171 21.06 1.22 -24.26
CA GLU A 171 21.70 0.27 -23.36
C GLU A 171 21.68 0.79 -21.93
N PHE A 172 21.46 -0.12 -20.97
CA PHE A 172 21.38 0.24 -19.56
C PHE A 172 22.67 0.92 -19.06
N ALA A 173 23.82 0.39 -19.48
CA ALA A 173 25.14 0.95 -19.16
C ALA A 173 25.39 2.31 -19.81
N ASP A 174 24.62 2.71 -20.82
CA ASP A 174 24.75 4.04 -21.44
C ASP A 174 24.12 5.13 -20.57
N ILE A 175 23.06 4.79 -19.83
CA ILE A 175 22.29 5.73 -19.02
C ILE A 175 22.77 5.76 -17.56
N PHE A 176 23.08 4.59 -16.98
CA PHE A 176 23.24 4.46 -15.53
C PHE A 176 24.65 4.12 -15.10
N ASN A 177 25.05 4.71 -13.98
CA ASN A 177 25.94 4.07 -13.02
C ASN A 177 25.10 3.26 -12.03
N TYR A 178 25.60 2.14 -11.54
CA TYR A 178 24.87 1.34 -10.56
C TYR A 178 25.81 0.73 -9.51
N THR A 179 25.34 0.75 -8.27
CA THR A 179 26.11 0.26 -7.11
C THR A 179 25.19 -0.44 -6.11
N PRO A 180 25.73 -1.32 -5.26
CA PRO A 180 25.03 -1.73 -4.04
C PRO A 180 24.68 -0.51 -3.17
N GLU A 181 23.57 -0.58 -2.44
CA GLU A 181 23.30 0.32 -1.32
C GLU A 181 24.33 0.09 -0.19
N ASP A 182 24.54 1.10 0.67
CA ASP A 182 25.55 1.08 1.75
C ASP A 182 25.38 -0.10 2.72
N ASP A 183 24.15 -0.56 2.93
CA ASP A 183 23.86 -1.70 3.80
C ASP A 183 23.98 -3.06 3.08
N GLY A 184 24.26 -3.05 1.77
CA GLY A 184 24.38 -4.21 0.89
C GLY A 184 23.03 -4.90 0.62
N LEU A 185 21.91 -4.26 0.94
CA LEU A 185 20.56 -4.83 0.83
C LEU A 185 19.74 -4.22 -0.28
N GLY A 186 20.36 -3.51 -1.21
CA GLY A 186 19.68 -2.90 -2.33
C GLY A 186 20.65 -2.55 -3.44
N VAL A 187 20.09 -2.10 -4.54
CA VAL A 187 20.84 -1.58 -5.68
C VAL A 187 20.35 -0.17 -5.98
N VAL A 188 21.29 0.74 -6.20
CA VAL A 188 21.02 2.11 -6.64
C VAL A 188 21.45 2.25 -8.08
N PHE A 189 20.59 2.85 -8.90
CA PHE A 189 20.84 3.23 -10.27
C PHE A 189 20.83 4.75 -10.33
N THR A 190 21.96 5.34 -10.67
CA THR A 190 22.12 6.79 -10.76
C THR A 190 22.37 7.14 -12.21
N GLU A 191 21.53 8.01 -12.77
CA GLU A 191 21.75 8.54 -14.11
C GLU A 191 23.12 9.24 -14.15
N LYS A 192 23.88 9.09 -15.25
CA LYS A 192 25.31 9.47 -15.29
C LYS A 192 25.58 10.94 -14.99
N GLN A 193 24.63 11.83 -15.27
CA GLN A 193 24.68 13.26 -14.98
C GLN A 193 24.02 13.62 -13.64
N ASN A 194 23.63 12.59 -12.87
CA ASN A 194 22.97 12.67 -11.57
C ASN A 194 21.67 13.49 -11.62
N THR A 195 20.98 13.48 -12.75
CA THR A 195 19.70 14.20 -12.90
C THR A 195 18.55 13.49 -12.20
N TRP A 196 18.65 12.17 -12.05
CA TRP A 196 17.73 11.37 -11.26
C TRP A 196 18.36 10.05 -10.84
N SER A 197 17.73 9.38 -9.89
CA SER A 197 18.13 8.05 -9.44
C SER A 197 16.93 7.18 -9.10
N PHE A 198 17.13 5.87 -9.15
CA PHE A 198 16.18 4.87 -8.68
C PHE A 198 16.92 3.88 -7.77
N SER A 199 16.30 3.44 -6.69
CA SER A 199 16.81 2.34 -5.87
C SER A 199 15.77 1.25 -5.67
N PHE A 200 16.25 0.03 -5.56
CA PHE A 200 15.42 -1.15 -5.30
C PHE A 200 16.07 -2.00 -4.20
N GLY A 201 15.34 -2.14 -3.09
CA GLY A 201 15.72 -2.91 -1.92
C GLY A 201 15.36 -4.39 -2.04
N LEU A 202 16.21 -5.23 -1.50
CA LEU A 202 15.95 -6.65 -1.29
C LEU A 202 15.01 -6.85 -0.11
N TYR A 203 14.10 -7.81 -0.26
CA TYR A 203 13.36 -8.34 0.87
C TYR A 203 14.30 -9.15 1.78
N GLN A 204 14.47 -8.72 3.04
CA GLN A 204 15.07 -9.57 4.07
C GLN A 204 14.04 -10.06 5.09
N PHE A 205 13.91 -11.39 5.18
CA PHE A 205 13.36 -12.04 6.35
C PHE A 205 14.50 -12.31 7.35
N LYS A 206 14.85 -11.32 8.19
CA LYS A 206 15.85 -11.53 9.25
C LYS A 206 15.33 -11.04 10.61
N GLY A 207 14.86 -11.98 11.42
CA GLY A 207 14.39 -11.72 12.79
C GLY A 207 13.08 -10.91 12.84
N SER A 208 12.97 -9.98 13.79
CA SER A 208 11.79 -9.14 14.02
C SER A 208 11.74 -7.86 13.17
N ARG A 209 12.75 -7.63 12.31
CA ARG A 209 12.82 -6.45 11.45
C ARG A 209 12.56 -6.88 10.00
N PHE A 210 11.36 -6.55 9.52
CA PHE A 210 11.04 -6.57 8.10
C PHE A 210 11.64 -5.30 7.50
N LYS A 211 12.78 -5.40 6.81
CA LYS A 211 13.10 -4.43 5.77
C LYS A 211 12.39 -4.95 4.52
N SER A 212 11.23 -4.37 4.28
CA SER A 212 10.43 -4.55 3.07
C SER A 212 11.26 -4.30 1.82
N SER A 213 10.83 -4.89 0.71
CA SER A 213 11.28 -4.46 -0.60
C SER A 213 10.86 -3.02 -0.86
N ASP A 214 11.71 -2.11 -0.44
CA ASP A 214 11.55 -0.69 -0.64
C ASP A 214 12.01 -0.33 -2.05
N TRP A 215 11.44 0.72 -2.59
CA TRP A 215 11.96 1.33 -3.79
C TRP A 215 11.92 2.83 -3.61
N SER A 216 12.86 3.53 -4.22
CA SER A 216 12.92 4.98 -4.17
C SER A 216 13.20 5.50 -5.56
N PHE A 217 12.55 6.59 -5.92
CA PHE A 217 12.88 7.38 -7.09
C PHE A 217 13.12 8.82 -6.65
N THR A 218 14.19 9.40 -7.16
CA THR A 218 14.54 10.78 -6.86
C THR A 218 14.81 11.52 -8.15
N CYS A 219 14.08 12.61 -8.37
CA CYS A 219 14.34 13.59 -9.42
C CYS A 219 15.17 14.74 -8.82
N ASN A 220 16.39 14.96 -9.32
CA ASN A 220 17.31 15.99 -8.81
C ASN A 220 17.19 17.31 -9.59
N ASP A 221 15.97 17.65 -9.99
CA ASP A 221 15.61 18.89 -10.69
C ASP A 221 14.43 19.52 -9.96
N ASP A 222 14.67 20.66 -9.32
CA ASP A 222 13.69 21.38 -8.52
C ASP A 222 12.73 22.25 -9.36
N SER A 223 13.04 22.41 -10.65
CA SER A 223 12.26 23.19 -11.60
C SER A 223 11.25 22.36 -12.38
N VAL A 224 11.32 21.03 -12.28
CA VAL A 224 10.54 20.16 -13.15
C VAL A 224 9.05 20.16 -12.78
N PRO A 225 8.14 20.28 -13.77
CA PRO A 225 6.72 20.06 -13.53
C PRO A 225 6.47 18.62 -13.09
N LEU A 226 5.84 18.46 -11.93
CA LEU A 226 5.45 17.14 -11.43
C LEU A 226 4.06 16.76 -11.92
N VAL A 227 3.96 15.54 -12.45
CA VAL A 227 2.68 14.96 -12.87
C VAL A 227 1.78 14.78 -11.63
N PRO A 228 0.54 15.30 -11.64
CA PRO A 228 -0.31 15.29 -10.46
C PRO A 228 -0.94 13.91 -10.21
N TYR A 229 -1.43 13.72 -8.98
CA TYR A 229 -2.36 12.62 -8.69
C TYR A 229 -3.75 12.93 -9.30
N PRO A 230 -4.49 11.95 -9.87
CA PRO A 230 -4.25 10.51 -9.86
C PRO A 230 -3.49 9.93 -11.07
N GLU A 231 -2.90 10.75 -11.94
CA GLU A 231 -2.16 10.24 -13.11
C GLU A 231 -0.93 9.42 -12.72
N GLN A 232 -0.26 9.80 -11.62
CA GLN A 232 0.75 9.01 -10.94
C GLN A 232 0.55 9.02 -9.42
N LEU A 233 0.91 7.93 -8.74
CA LEU A 233 0.70 7.81 -7.29
C LEU A 233 1.66 8.69 -6.46
N CYS A 234 2.85 9.00 -6.99
CA CYS A 234 3.84 9.88 -6.33
C CYS A 234 3.39 11.35 -6.22
N GLY A 235 2.39 11.79 -7.02
CA GLY A 235 1.70 13.08 -6.89
C GLY A 235 2.57 14.33 -7.03
N ASN A 236 2.00 15.52 -6.78
CA ASN A 236 2.70 16.82 -6.90
C ASN A 236 3.09 17.38 -5.52
N THR A 237 4.19 18.15 -5.46
CA THR A 237 4.84 18.75 -4.27
C THR A 237 4.06 19.80 -3.48
N SER A 238 3.08 20.47 -4.08
CA SER A 238 2.47 21.67 -3.48
C SER A 238 1.16 21.43 -2.74
N LYS A 239 0.52 20.27 -2.93
CA LYS A 239 -0.83 19.99 -2.40
C LYS A 239 -0.93 18.57 -1.89
N ASN A 240 -1.70 18.36 -0.83
CA ASN A 240 -2.04 17.02 -0.34
C ASN A 240 -3.20 16.44 -1.19
N VAL A 241 -3.00 16.33 -2.50
CA VAL A 241 -4.08 16.00 -3.46
C VAL A 241 -4.78 14.69 -3.12
N LEU A 242 -4.04 13.65 -2.74
CA LEU A 242 -4.63 12.39 -2.29
C LEU A 242 -5.49 12.59 -1.04
N LYS A 243 -4.98 13.28 -0.02
CA LYS A 243 -5.74 13.58 1.20
C LYS A 243 -7.03 14.37 0.90
N ASP A 244 -6.93 15.39 0.05
CA ASP A 244 -8.06 16.23 -0.33
C ASP A 244 -9.09 15.43 -1.15
N ARG A 245 -8.62 14.53 -2.03
CA ARG A 245 -9.48 13.60 -2.77
C ARG A 245 -10.16 12.60 -1.84
N THR A 246 -9.41 11.99 -0.91
CA THR A 246 -9.96 11.07 0.10
C THR A 246 -11.03 11.76 0.95
N ALA A 247 -10.80 13.02 1.37
CA ALA A 247 -11.76 13.81 2.11
C ALA A 247 -13.01 14.21 1.29
N GLY A 248 -12.94 14.12 -0.04
CA GLY A 248 -14.06 14.36 -0.95
C GLY A 248 -15.07 13.22 -0.99
N PHE A 249 -14.71 12.01 -0.53
CA PHE A 249 -15.63 10.88 -0.46
C PHE A 249 -16.42 10.87 0.85
N THR A 250 -17.65 10.40 0.78
CA THR A 250 -18.55 10.32 1.96
C THR A 250 -18.63 8.90 2.53
N GLN A 251 -18.27 7.91 1.72
CA GLN A 251 -18.43 6.49 2.00
C GLN A 251 -17.18 5.88 2.66
N TRP A 252 -16.03 6.56 2.58
CA TRP A 252 -14.78 6.19 3.25
C TRP A 252 -13.94 7.42 3.57
N SER A 253 -12.93 7.23 4.41
CA SER A 253 -11.92 8.25 4.75
C SER A 253 -10.50 7.69 4.71
N ASP A 254 -10.31 6.54 4.06
CA ASP A 254 -9.03 5.82 4.01
C ASP A 254 -8.38 5.97 2.62
N ASP A 255 -7.11 6.37 2.59
CA ASP A 255 -6.35 6.54 1.35
C ASP A 255 -6.25 5.24 0.56
N VAL A 256 -6.26 4.06 1.21
CA VAL A 256 -6.18 2.78 0.50
C VAL A 256 -7.38 2.59 -0.42
N ALA A 257 -8.59 2.96 0.04
CA ALA A 257 -9.79 2.88 -0.78
C ALA A 257 -9.73 3.85 -1.97
N THR A 258 -9.29 5.08 -1.75
CA THR A 258 -9.09 6.08 -2.81
C THR A 258 -8.08 5.62 -3.86
N VAL A 259 -6.94 5.09 -3.41
CA VAL A 259 -5.89 4.57 -4.29
C VAL A 259 -6.34 3.34 -5.07
N LEU A 260 -7.09 2.43 -4.44
CA LEU A 260 -7.70 1.28 -5.12
C LEU A 260 -8.65 1.72 -6.24
N LEU A 261 -9.55 2.66 -5.96
CA LEU A 261 -10.48 3.21 -6.94
C LEU A 261 -9.73 3.79 -8.14
N ASP A 262 -8.75 4.66 -7.88
CA ASP A 262 -8.03 5.36 -8.95
C ASP A 262 -7.12 4.43 -9.76
N ALA A 263 -6.45 3.47 -9.10
CA ALA A 263 -5.61 2.49 -9.78
C ALA A 263 -6.43 1.56 -10.70
N LEU A 264 -7.57 1.07 -10.23
CA LEU A 264 -8.44 0.17 -11.00
C LEU A 264 -9.19 0.90 -12.11
N ASN A 265 -9.58 2.17 -11.91
CA ASN A 265 -10.19 2.98 -12.97
C ASN A 265 -9.21 3.37 -14.09
N ASN A 266 -7.90 3.29 -13.84
CA ASN A 266 -6.88 3.64 -14.83
C ASN A 266 -6.61 2.48 -15.80
N SER A 267 -7.38 2.43 -16.89
CA SER A 267 -7.25 1.43 -17.97
C SER A 267 -5.91 1.46 -18.73
N GLN A 268 -5.08 2.49 -18.51
CA GLN A 268 -3.76 2.61 -19.14
C GLN A 268 -2.68 1.82 -18.39
N THR A 269 -2.98 1.30 -17.19
CA THR A 269 -2.05 0.48 -16.43
C THR A 269 -2.18 -0.98 -16.85
N VAL A 270 -1.15 -1.50 -17.51
CA VAL A 270 -1.10 -2.90 -17.92
C VAL A 270 -0.82 -3.79 -16.69
N GLN A 271 -1.79 -4.62 -16.30
CA GLN A 271 -1.71 -5.43 -15.07
C GLN A 271 -0.84 -6.69 -15.19
N TYR A 272 -0.42 -7.10 -16.40
CA TYR A 272 0.18 -8.42 -16.65
C TYR A 272 1.42 -8.74 -15.80
N GLU A 273 1.38 -9.88 -15.10
CA GLU A 273 2.59 -10.69 -14.85
C GLU A 273 2.35 -12.15 -14.45
N GLN A 274 1.13 -12.58 -14.09
CA GLN A 274 0.83 -13.98 -13.72
C GLN A 274 -0.53 -14.47 -14.26
N LEU A 275 -0.69 -15.80 -14.29
CA LEU A 275 -1.95 -16.52 -14.59
C LEU A 275 -3.03 -16.14 -13.55
N GLU A 276 -4.24 -15.86 -14.04
CA GLU A 276 -5.41 -15.38 -13.28
C GLU A 276 -5.19 -14.01 -12.60
N ASP A 277 -5.04 -12.98 -13.44
CA ASP A 277 -4.89 -11.60 -13.00
C ASP A 277 -6.23 -11.03 -12.49
N PHE A 278 -6.59 -11.38 -11.26
CA PHE A 278 -7.80 -10.86 -10.60
C PHE A 278 -7.79 -9.33 -10.46
N CYS A 279 -6.63 -8.66 -10.61
CA CYS A 279 -6.55 -7.21 -10.72
C CYS A 279 -7.09 -6.73 -12.07
N LEU A 280 -6.70 -7.38 -13.17
CA LEU A 280 -7.31 -7.15 -14.49
C LEU A 280 -8.81 -7.42 -14.48
N VAL A 281 -9.25 -8.52 -13.85
CA VAL A 281 -10.69 -8.84 -13.71
C VAL A 281 -11.41 -7.74 -12.93
N SER A 282 -10.86 -7.31 -11.79
CA SER A 282 -11.46 -6.26 -10.97
C SER A 282 -11.55 -4.93 -11.73
N GLN A 283 -10.50 -4.57 -12.47
CA GLN A 283 -10.49 -3.39 -13.33
C GLN A 283 -11.55 -3.48 -14.42
N ASP A 284 -11.62 -4.59 -15.16
CA ASP A 284 -12.61 -4.81 -16.21
C ASP A 284 -14.04 -4.67 -15.67
N LYS A 285 -14.35 -5.32 -14.54
CA LYS A 285 -15.67 -5.23 -13.91
C LYS A 285 -15.99 -3.82 -13.42
N LEU A 286 -15.04 -3.15 -12.79
CA LEU A 286 -15.26 -1.79 -12.30
C LEU A 286 -15.47 -0.79 -13.45
N VAL A 287 -14.73 -0.93 -14.56
CA VAL A 287 -14.82 -0.02 -15.70
C VAL A 287 -16.03 -0.33 -16.57
N ASN A 288 -16.30 -1.60 -16.88
CA ASN A 288 -17.25 -2.01 -17.91
C ASN A 288 -18.61 -2.48 -17.36
N LEU A 289 -18.70 -2.95 -16.11
CA LEU A 289 -19.94 -3.47 -15.53
C LEU A 289 -20.65 -2.44 -14.64
N CYS A 290 -19.90 -1.68 -13.84
CA CYS A 290 -20.50 -0.63 -13.02
C CYS A 290 -21.11 0.49 -13.90
N PRO A 291 -22.38 0.90 -13.68
CA PRO A 291 -23.10 1.78 -14.61
C PRO A 291 -22.61 3.24 -14.60
N ASP A 292 -22.06 3.72 -13.48
CA ASP A 292 -21.60 5.09 -13.30
C ASP A 292 -20.51 5.18 -12.21
N ASP A 293 -19.90 6.36 -12.07
CA ASP A 293 -18.86 6.60 -11.06
C ASP A 293 -19.37 6.42 -9.63
N ALA A 294 -20.63 6.78 -9.35
CA ALA A 294 -21.23 6.58 -8.04
C ALA A 294 -21.40 5.09 -7.68
N ALA A 295 -21.63 4.22 -8.66
CA ALA A 295 -21.65 2.77 -8.49
C ALA A 295 -20.23 2.22 -8.28
N ARG A 296 -19.21 2.76 -8.98
CA ARG A 296 -17.81 2.40 -8.75
C ARG A 296 -17.37 2.77 -7.32
N GLU A 297 -17.70 3.98 -6.86
CA GLU A 297 -17.44 4.40 -5.49
C GLU A 297 -18.12 3.50 -4.47
N ARG A 298 -19.43 3.24 -4.60
CA ARG A 298 -20.15 2.34 -3.69
C ARG A 298 -19.57 0.92 -3.68
N THR A 299 -19.13 0.44 -4.84
CA THR A 299 -18.49 -0.87 -4.97
C THR A 299 -17.16 -0.91 -4.21
N ILE A 300 -16.28 0.07 -4.41
CA ILE A 300 -15.02 0.15 -3.67
C ILE A 300 -15.27 0.32 -2.18
N ALA A 301 -16.22 1.18 -1.76
CA ALA A 301 -16.59 1.37 -0.36
C ALA A 301 -16.96 0.06 0.34
N ALA A 302 -17.65 -0.84 -0.37
CA ALA A 302 -18.02 -2.15 0.16
C ALA A 302 -16.85 -3.14 0.15
N CYS A 303 -16.04 -3.16 -0.90
CA CYS A 303 -15.08 -4.25 -1.16
C CYS A 303 -13.66 -3.97 -0.66
N TRP A 304 -13.24 -2.72 -0.49
CA TRP A 304 -11.82 -2.37 -0.31
C TRP A 304 -11.18 -3.06 0.91
N MET A 305 -11.91 -3.26 2.01
CA MET A 305 -11.37 -3.87 3.24
C MET A 305 -10.84 -5.30 3.02
N ILE A 306 -11.38 -6.03 2.03
CA ILE A 306 -10.94 -7.39 1.67
C ILE A 306 -9.43 -7.41 1.41
N VAL A 307 -8.93 -6.41 0.68
CA VAL A 307 -7.51 -6.28 0.31
C VAL A 307 -6.79 -5.20 1.09
N GLY A 308 -7.47 -4.17 1.59
CA GLY A 308 -6.87 -3.01 2.24
C GLY A 308 -6.69 -3.13 3.75
N GLU A 309 -7.31 -4.11 4.41
CA GLU A 309 -7.16 -4.32 5.85
C GLU A 309 -6.44 -5.62 6.20
N LYS A 310 -5.30 -5.49 6.89
CA LYS A 310 -4.46 -6.63 7.32
C LYS A 310 -5.22 -7.66 8.15
N GLY A 311 -6.17 -7.22 8.98
CA GLY A 311 -6.98 -8.11 9.82
C GLY A 311 -7.85 -9.05 8.98
N HIS A 312 -8.54 -8.49 7.98
CA HIS A 312 -9.39 -9.25 7.07
C HIS A 312 -8.57 -10.15 6.15
N ARG A 313 -7.47 -9.65 5.54
CA ARG A 313 -6.57 -10.48 4.71
C ARG A 313 -6.05 -11.71 5.46
N LYS A 314 -5.61 -11.54 6.70
CA LYS A 314 -5.12 -12.64 7.55
C LYS A 314 -6.20 -13.68 7.81
N CYS A 315 -7.43 -13.23 8.02
CA CYS A 315 -8.54 -14.15 8.20
C CYS A 315 -8.83 -14.95 6.94
N LEU A 316 -8.98 -14.28 5.79
CA LEU A 316 -9.23 -14.94 4.50
C LEU A 316 -8.15 -15.98 4.20
N THR A 317 -6.88 -15.61 4.41
CA THR A 317 -5.73 -16.49 4.17
C THR A 317 -5.72 -17.71 5.11
N LYS A 318 -6.17 -17.57 6.37
CA LYS A 318 -6.31 -18.69 7.31
C LYS A 318 -7.22 -19.79 6.75
N TYR A 319 -8.24 -19.40 6.01
CA TYR A 319 -9.21 -20.31 5.38
C TYR A 319 -8.93 -20.54 3.89
N THR A 320 -7.69 -20.29 3.45
CA THR A 320 -7.22 -20.52 2.08
C THR A 320 -7.92 -19.72 0.98
N PHE A 321 -8.67 -18.66 1.33
CA PHE A 321 -9.26 -17.75 0.36
C PHE A 321 -8.24 -16.68 -0.07
N PRO A 322 -7.87 -16.58 -1.36
CA PRO A 322 -6.99 -15.51 -1.84
C PRO A 322 -7.71 -14.16 -1.77
N PRO A 323 -7.19 -13.14 -1.03
CA PRO A 323 -7.92 -11.88 -0.85
C PRO A 323 -8.27 -11.16 -2.17
N ILE A 324 -7.39 -11.21 -3.16
CA ILE A 324 -7.63 -10.53 -4.46
C ILE A 324 -8.72 -11.23 -5.29
N GLU A 325 -8.86 -12.55 -5.18
CA GLU A 325 -9.99 -13.26 -5.80
C GLU A 325 -11.30 -12.85 -5.15
N ILE A 326 -11.37 -12.83 -3.81
CA ILE A 326 -12.59 -12.45 -3.08
C ILE A 326 -12.95 -10.99 -3.38
N PHE A 327 -11.95 -10.12 -3.50
CA PHE A 327 -12.17 -8.74 -3.92
C PHE A 327 -12.76 -8.65 -5.33
N ALA A 328 -12.24 -9.40 -6.30
CA ALA A 328 -12.78 -9.44 -7.66
C ALA A 328 -14.24 -9.94 -7.70
N ASN A 329 -14.56 -10.98 -6.93
CA ASN A 329 -15.95 -11.47 -6.81
C ASN A 329 -16.87 -10.42 -6.15
N CYS A 330 -16.36 -9.67 -5.17
CA CYS A 330 -17.09 -8.57 -4.55
C CYS A 330 -17.38 -7.45 -5.55
N VAL A 331 -16.38 -7.05 -6.35
CA VAL A 331 -16.56 -6.03 -7.40
C VAL A 331 -17.57 -6.48 -8.44
N ASP A 332 -17.47 -7.72 -8.92
CA ASP A 332 -18.41 -8.31 -9.88
C ASP A 332 -19.84 -8.31 -9.33
N TRP A 333 -20.02 -8.74 -8.08
CA TRP A 333 -21.32 -8.77 -7.41
C TRP A 333 -21.91 -7.35 -7.24
N MET A 334 -21.12 -6.41 -6.73
CA MET A 334 -21.59 -5.04 -6.48
C MET A 334 -21.90 -4.28 -7.77
N CYS A 335 -21.07 -4.42 -8.81
CA CYS A 335 -21.31 -3.78 -10.11
C CYS A 335 -22.50 -4.40 -10.87
N SER A 336 -22.84 -5.66 -10.61
CA SER A 336 -24.04 -6.32 -11.19
C SER A 336 -25.37 -5.81 -10.60
N GLY A 337 -25.31 -4.93 -9.59
CA GLY A 337 -26.44 -4.38 -8.85
C GLY A 337 -26.73 -5.17 -7.58
N ALA A 338 -26.92 -4.49 -6.44
CA ALA A 338 -27.32 -5.11 -5.17
C ALA A 338 -28.74 -4.65 -4.76
N PRO A 339 -29.68 -5.56 -4.44
CA PRO A 339 -29.54 -7.01 -4.61
C PRO A 339 -29.49 -7.35 -6.11
N PRO A 340 -28.70 -8.37 -6.51
CA PRO A 340 -28.56 -8.74 -7.91
C PRO A 340 -29.89 -9.25 -8.45
N LYS A 341 -30.13 -8.98 -9.74
CA LYS A 341 -31.24 -9.62 -10.48
C LYS A 341 -31.04 -11.14 -10.63
N ASP A 342 -29.82 -11.61 -10.41
CA ASP A 342 -29.41 -13.01 -10.46
C ASP A 342 -28.35 -13.24 -9.37
N PRO A 343 -28.69 -13.82 -8.20
CA PRO A 343 -27.71 -14.17 -7.17
C PRO A 343 -26.77 -15.26 -7.69
N ASN A 344 -25.76 -14.83 -8.45
CA ASN A 344 -24.74 -15.68 -9.06
C ASN A 344 -23.66 -16.08 -8.04
N LYS A 345 -22.85 -17.08 -8.43
CA LYS A 345 -21.72 -17.67 -7.67
C LYS A 345 -20.84 -16.65 -6.93
N SER A 346 -20.71 -15.41 -7.42
CA SER A 346 -19.92 -14.35 -6.80
C SER A 346 -20.45 -13.88 -5.42
N CYS A 347 -21.78 -13.81 -5.23
CA CYS A 347 -22.43 -13.49 -3.93
C CYS A 347 -22.08 -14.57 -2.90
N ASP A 348 -22.27 -15.84 -3.27
CA ASP A 348 -22.02 -17.00 -2.43
C ASP A 348 -20.53 -17.16 -2.10
N LYS A 349 -19.63 -16.93 -3.07
CA LYS A 349 -18.18 -16.93 -2.83
C LYS A 349 -17.74 -15.86 -1.84
N VAL A 350 -18.26 -14.64 -1.96
CA VAL A 350 -17.95 -13.56 -1.00
C VAL A 350 -18.50 -13.92 0.38
N ALA A 351 -19.74 -14.39 0.44
CA ALA A 351 -20.37 -14.78 1.68
C ALA A 351 -19.57 -15.89 2.39
N GLU A 352 -19.23 -16.97 1.68
CA GLU A 352 -18.41 -18.10 2.17
C GLU A 352 -17.07 -17.63 2.73
N ALA A 353 -16.41 -16.73 2.02
CA ALA A 353 -15.10 -16.25 2.43
C ALA A 353 -15.14 -15.37 3.69
N ILE A 354 -16.23 -14.63 3.92
CA ILE A 354 -16.31 -13.67 5.04
C ILE A 354 -17.02 -14.19 6.29
N ASP A 355 -17.71 -15.33 6.23
CA ASP A 355 -18.57 -15.84 7.30
C ASP A 355 -17.81 -16.07 8.62
N ASP A 356 -16.65 -16.72 8.54
CA ASP A 356 -15.79 -17.02 9.70
C ASP A 356 -14.77 -15.90 10.01
N CYS A 357 -14.93 -14.73 9.40
CA CYS A 357 -14.01 -13.62 9.54
C CYS A 357 -14.48 -12.52 10.47
N ARG A 358 -13.54 -11.64 10.83
CA ARG A 358 -13.91 -10.37 11.49
C ARG A 358 -14.97 -9.70 10.64
N GLU A 359 -15.96 -9.12 11.29
CA GLU A 359 -17.10 -8.52 10.62
C GLU A 359 -16.64 -7.55 9.53
N PHE A 360 -17.25 -7.66 8.36
CA PHE A 360 -17.16 -6.71 7.27
C PHE A 360 -18.48 -5.94 7.27
N PRO A 361 -18.63 -4.82 8.01
CA PRO A 361 -19.95 -4.31 8.40
C PRO A 361 -20.90 -4.05 7.21
N ILE A 362 -20.35 -3.54 6.11
CA ILE A 362 -21.10 -3.28 4.87
C ILE A 362 -21.41 -4.59 4.15
N LEU A 363 -20.41 -5.44 3.89
CA LEU A 363 -20.60 -6.70 3.14
C LEU A 363 -21.49 -7.70 3.89
N THR A 364 -21.30 -7.89 5.20
CA THR A 364 -22.12 -8.78 6.02
C THR A 364 -23.60 -8.38 5.95
N SER A 365 -23.90 -7.08 5.98
CA SER A 365 -25.27 -6.57 5.84
C SER A 365 -25.83 -6.83 4.42
N LEU A 366 -25.02 -6.59 3.39
CA LEU A 366 -25.41 -6.82 1.99
C LEU A 366 -25.62 -8.31 1.66
N VAL A 367 -24.80 -9.19 2.23
CA VAL A 367 -24.91 -10.66 2.08
C VAL A 367 -26.24 -11.13 2.64
N LYS A 368 -26.59 -10.68 3.85
CA LYS A 368 -27.88 -11.01 4.49
C LYS A 368 -29.06 -10.47 3.70
N ALA A 369 -29.00 -9.20 3.27
CA ALA A 369 -30.07 -8.57 2.51
C ALA A 369 -30.29 -9.22 1.13
N SER A 370 -29.20 -9.65 0.48
CA SER A 370 -29.23 -10.30 -0.83
C SER A 370 -29.52 -11.79 -0.77
N LYS A 371 -29.59 -12.37 0.44
CA LYS A 371 -29.76 -13.81 0.66
C LYS A 371 -28.73 -14.63 -0.13
N CYS A 372 -27.46 -14.20 -0.12
CA CYS A 372 -26.40 -15.13 -0.54
C CYS A 372 -26.52 -16.38 0.36
N TYR A 373 -26.15 -17.56 -0.15
CA TYR A 373 -26.45 -18.90 0.37
C TYR A 373 -27.87 -19.42 0.12
N SER A 374 -28.38 -19.29 -1.10
CA SER A 374 -29.69 -19.88 -1.43
C SER A 374 -29.73 -21.42 -1.41
N GLY A 375 -28.61 -22.11 -1.19
CA GLY A 375 -28.48 -23.58 -1.26
C GLY A 375 -27.95 -24.33 -0.03
N LEU A 376 -27.43 -23.64 0.99
CA LEU A 376 -26.96 -24.28 2.23
C LEU A 376 -27.92 -23.94 3.37
N THR A 377 -29.11 -24.54 3.36
CA THR A 377 -29.78 -24.83 4.62
C THR A 377 -28.84 -25.73 5.41
N TYR A 378 -28.14 -25.17 6.40
CA TYR A 378 -27.68 -25.98 7.52
C TYR A 378 -28.92 -26.69 8.06
N ARG A 379 -29.10 -27.96 7.67
CA ARG A 379 -29.73 -28.91 8.57
C ARG A 379 -28.76 -29.01 9.74
N LEU A 380 -28.86 -28.08 10.68
CA LEU A 380 -28.76 -28.49 12.07
C LEU A 380 -29.77 -29.63 12.15
N LYS A 381 -29.26 -30.87 12.17
CA LYS A 381 -30.07 -32.03 12.49
C LYS A 381 -30.89 -31.59 13.70
N ASP A 382 -32.21 -31.68 13.55
CA ASP A 382 -33.11 -31.54 14.67
C ASP A 382 -32.49 -32.24 15.88
N ASP A 383 -32.47 -31.55 17.03
CA ASP A 383 -32.23 -32.15 18.34
C ASP A 383 -33.37 -33.12 18.74
N SER A 384 -34.03 -33.74 17.76
CA SER A 384 -35.03 -34.76 17.96
C SER A 384 -34.72 -35.95 17.06
N GLU A 385 -34.25 -36.99 17.73
CA GLU A 385 -34.40 -38.40 17.37
C GLU A 385 -33.41 -38.99 16.34
N GLY A 386 -32.56 -39.87 16.88
CA GLY A 386 -32.39 -41.19 16.26
C GLY A 386 -31.29 -41.31 15.23
N ASP A 387 -30.18 -41.87 15.69
CA ASP A 387 -29.32 -42.80 14.98
C ASP A 387 -28.51 -42.36 13.74
N SER A 388 -27.34 -42.99 13.70
CA SER A 388 -26.46 -43.24 12.56
C SER A 388 -25.57 -42.10 12.05
N CYS A 389 -24.29 -42.18 12.46
CA CYS A 389 -23.15 -41.93 11.58
C CYS A 389 -22.67 -43.28 11.03
N PRO A 390 -22.38 -43.41 9.72
CA PRO A 390 -21.33 -44.28 9.23
C PRO A 390 -19.94 -43.79 9.65
#